data_AF-A0A9P8BTU5-F1
#
_entry.id   AF-A0A9P8BTU5-F1
#
_cell.length_a   1.000
_cell.length_b   1.000
_cell.length_c   1.000
_cell.angle_alpha   90.00
_cell.angle_beta   90.00
_cell.angle_gamma   90.00
#
_symmetry.space_group_name_H-M   'P 1'
#
loop_
_entity.id
_entity.type
_entity.pdbx_description
1 polymer ?
#
loop_
_entity_poly.entity_id
_entity_poly.type
_entity_poly.pdbx_seq_one_letter_code
_entity_poly.pdbx_strand_id
1 'polypeptide(L)'
;MYNIFGDPRMAQNQRRAGGRRGNDRQDFFPGFSNSLFFDPFSSQSQETAHRPDEPDENEYDNHPSHSTLQKQRHLQQQQQQQERQRQQELERQRHLQQQQQLQMQRESHDARVRLAAAEKEKRQQQQAEAELKRAHHEATMRNHHDALHKQQVLRQQQQMKHQQSQRQHQQLQHQKVHSQQHPQQQHQKAQQSLQQQQRQPATGPKARRQRRRQRQASASSAAGQTQVQAQSKGDQDDDLEDEAVMNILTNAFDGVYTTPEEEAERAARKNLEAAKKKLPMPPPAESEGDEEEDEDEEDEEDEEDVWGQDAQALNEPSAAEKQQQHRQQQQQKYQKRLQEHYQRLQQQKMEESDRDEEMGQEEEAPQEDDETMEDNTTTQDEEDEEEPQPDPELIRKSQAELQEIRTSLDNLSHELQQIESGVIPNKKHVLMTEENLTKAMLKIDSVESGGDESIRKQRKELIGRAEQILEKVDDFKRRTKISVPRRK
;
A
#
# COMPACT_ATOMS: atom_id res chain seq x y z
N MET A 1 -27.04 54.94 -41.57
CA MET A 1 -25.78 54.88 -40.81
C MET A 1 -25.52 53.42 -40.51
N TYR A 2 -24.51 52.86 -41.17
CA TYR A 2 -24.08 51.47 -41.11
C TYR A 2 -22.81 51.39 -40.25
N ASN A 3 -22.67 50.32 -39.48
CA ASN A 3 -21.43 49.69 -38.97
C ASN A 3 -21.86 48.25 -38.63
N ILE A 4 -21.60 47.17 -39.40
CA ILE A 4 -20.38 46.67 -40.08
C ILE A 4 -19.25 46.37 -39.08
N PHE A 5 -19.28 45.18 -38.49
CA PHE A 5 -18.19 44.25 -38.13
C PHE A 5 -18.94 43.01 -37.57
N GLY A 6 -19.04 41.85 -38.20
CA GLY A 6 -18.05 41.15 -39.02
C GLY A 6 -17.36 40.11 -38.13
N ASP A 7 -18.07 39.02 -37.76
CA ASP A 7 -17.49 37.91 -37.00
C ASP A 7 -17.13 36.76 -37.97
N PRO A 8 -15.83 36.48 -38.23
CA PRO A 8 -15.42 35.55 -39.27
C PRO A 8 -14.85 34.25 -38.66
N ARG A 9 -15.70 33.35 -38.17
CA ARG A 9 -15.26 31.98 -37.79
C ARG A 9 -16.25 30.85 -38.09
N MET A 10 -17.16 31.05 -39.05
CA MET A 10 -17.97 29.99 -39.65
C MET A 10 -17.49 29.73 -41.07
N ALA A 11 -16.32 29.09 -41.22
CA ALA A 11 -15.93 28.50 -42.49
C ALA A 11 -14.96 27.34 -42.25
N GLN A 12 -15.19 26.26 -42.99
CA GLN A 12 -14.24 25.19 -43.28
C GLN A 12 -14.22 24.02 -42.30
N ASN A 13 -15.22 23.14 -42.42
CA ASN A 13 -15.00 21.68 -42.50
C ASN A 13 -16.27 20.97 -43.02
N GLN A 14 -16.62 21.24 -44.28
CA GLN A 14 -17.33 20.28 -45.11
C GLN A 14 -16.47 20.01 -46.34
N ARG A 15 -15.83 18.84 -46.39
CA ARG A 15 -15.42 18.10 -47.60
C ARG A 15 -14.63 16.85 -47.19
N ARG A 16 -15.32 15.71 -47.26
CA ARG A 16 -14.90 14.40 -47.81
C ARG A 16 -15.55 13.25 -47.03
N ALA A 17 -16.82 13.05 -47.31
CA ALA A 17 -17.33 11.70 -47.50
C ALA A 17 -16.63 11.11 -48.73
N GLY A 18 -16.18 9.86 -48.65
CA GLY A 18 -15.60 9.17 -49.80
C GLY A 18 -14.66 8.02 -49.41
N GLY A 19 -15.26 6.85 -49.18
CA GLY A 19 -14.67 5.57 -49.58
C GLY A 19 -13.62 4.96 -48.66
N ARG A 20 -14.05 3.97 -47.87
CA ARG A 20 -13.28 2.74 -47.73
C ARG A 20 -14.17 1.56 -48.08
N ARG A 21 -14.02 1.15 -49.35
CA ARG A 21 -14.35 -0.20 -49.82
C ARG A 21 -13.58 -1.22 -48.97
N GLY A 22 -14.21 -2.37 -48.78
CA GLY A 22 -13.57 -3.54 -48.22
C GLY A 22 -12.29 -3.89 -48.95
N ASN A 23 -11.32 -4.37 -48.20
CA ASN A 23 -10.34 -5.29 -48.72
C ASN A 23 -10.59 -6.61 -48.02
N ASP A 24 -11.41 -7.40 -48.69
CA ASP A 24 -11.27 -8.85 -48.72
C ASP A 24 -9.80 -9.23 -48.90
N ARG A 25 -9.38 -10.21 -48.09
CA ARG A 25 -8.73 -11.43 -48.59
C ARG A 25 -8.23 -11.34 -50.03
N GLN A 26 -6.94 -11.11 -50.19
CA GLN A 26 -6.16 -11.88 -51.15
C GLN A 26 -4.82 -12.24 -50.52
N ASP A 27 -4.66 -13.55 -50.38
CA ASP A 27 -3.40 -14.24 -50.22
C ASP A 27 -2.40 -13.72 -51.26
N PHE A 28 -1.32 -13.11 -50.80
CA PHE A 28 -0.16 -12.84 -51.64
C PHE A 28 1.09 -13.22 -50.84
N PHE A 29 1.51 -14.46 -51.05
CA PHE A 29 2.87 -14.91 -50.76
C PHE A 29 3.86 -14.02 -51.52
N PRO A 30 4.83 -13.37 -50.86
CA PRO A 30 6.13 -13.19 -51.47
C PRO A 30 6.92 -14.46 -51.13
N GLY A 31 6.98 -15.38 -52.09
CA GLY A 31 8.01 -16.40 -52.09
C GLY A 31 9.36 -15.72 -51.95
N PHE A 32 10.09 -16.07 -50.89
CA PHE A 32 11.51 -15.84 -50.81
C PHE A 32 12.17 -16.66 -51.92
N SER A 33 12.34 -16.03 -53.08
CA SER A 33 13.27 -16.49 -54.08
C SER A 33 14.67 -16.40 -53.49
N ASN A 34 15.23 -17.57 -53.21
CA ASN A 34 16.66 -17.83 -53.11
C ASN A 34 17.40 -17.19 -54.30
N SER A 35 17.93 -15.99 -54.13
CA SER A 35 19.14 -15.52 -54.82
C SER A 35 20.28 -15.75 -53.82
N LEU A 36 21.05 -16.85 -53.85
CA LEU A 36 21.99 -17.20 -54.92
C LEU A 36 22.61 -15.96 -55.57
N PHE A 37 23.04 -15.02 -54.72
CA PHE A 37 24.04 -14.05 -55.10
C PHE A 37 25.40 -14.75 -55.10
N PHE A 38 25.80 -15.09 -56.31
CA PHE A 38 27.17 -15.32 -56.75
C PHE A 38 28.12 -14.35 -56.04
N ASP A 39 29.10 -14.89 -55.32
CA ASP A 39 30.26 -14.16 -54.81
C ASP A 39 31.38 -14.30 -55.85
N PRO A 40 31.73 -13.27 -56.64
CA PRO A 40 32.71 -13.42 -57.73
C PRO A 40 34.16 -13.18 -57.29
N PHE A 41 34.47 -13.15 -55.98
CA PHE A 41 35.83 -12.91 -55.49
C PHE A 41 36.31 -13.94 -54.47
N SER A 42 36.26 -15.22 -54.85
CA SER A 42 37.15 -16.24 -54.28
C SER A 42 37.94 -16.91 -55.39
N SER A 43 38.98 -16.23 -55.86
CA SER A 43 40.07 -16.84 -56.62
C SER A 43 41.26 -16.98 -55.70
N GLN A 44 41.19 -18.05 -54.90
CA GLN A 44 42.31 -18.56 -54.15
C GLN A 44 43.28 -19.24 -55.14
N SER A 45 44.52 -18.82 -55.03
CA SER A 45 45.70 -19.30 -55.73
C SER A 45 45.84 -20.82 -55.70
N GLN A 46 46.26 -21.41 -56.82
CA GLN A 46 47.35 -22.40 -56.88
C GLN A 46 47.64 -22.73 -58.35
N GLU A 47 48.74 -22.22 -58.88
CA GLU A 47 49.49 -22.94 -59.91
C GLU A 47 50.96 -22.52 -59.89
N THR A 48 51.75 -23.43 -59.34
CA THR A 48 53.20 -23.48 -59.43
C THR A 48 53.64 -23.88 -60.84
N ALA A 49 54.84 -23.45 -61.20
CA ALA A 49 55.67 -23.88 -62.33
C ALA A 49 55.41 -23.20 -63.68
N HIS A 50 56.21 -22.19 -63.99
CA HIS A 50 57.33 -22.39 -64.92
C HIS A 50 58.21 -21.14 -64.98
N ARG A 51 59.48 -21.34 -64.67
CA ARG A 51 60.61 -20.51 -65.10
C ARG A 51 60.86 -20.83 -66.57
N PRO A 52 60.90 -19.82 -67.46
CA PRO A 52 61.82 -19.84 -68.58
C PRO A 52 62.86 -18.74 -68.40
N ASP A 53 64.08 -19.11 -68.73
CA ASP A 53 65.25 -18.26 -68.74
C ASP A 53 65.10 -17.05 -69.68
N GLU A 54 65.99 -16.10 -69.44
CA GLU A 54 66.24 -14.80 -70.07
C GLU A 54 66.03 -14.76 -71.61
N PRO A 55 65.79 -13.56 -72.18
CA PRO A 55 66.96 -12.78 -72.53
C PRO A 55 66.91 -11.32 -72.07
N ASP A 56 68.12 -10.90 -71.74
CA ASP A 56 68.67 -9.57 -71.72
C ASP A 56 68.29 -8.73 -72.96
N GLU A 57 68.48 -7.42 -72.81
CA GLU A 57 68.42 -6.38 -73.86
C GLU A 57 67.01 -5.99 -74.36
N ASN A 58 66.52 -4.85 -73.86
CA ASN A 58 66.11 -3.73 -74.72
C ASN A 58 65.69 -2.52 -73.87
N GLU A 59 66.62 -1.57 -73.76
CA GLU A 59 66.44 -0.20 -74.25
C GLU A 59 65.02 0.09 -74.79
N TYR A 60 64.08 0.41 -73.90
CA TYR A 60 62.84 1.07 -74.26
C TYR A 60 62.52 2.15 -73.24
N ASP A 61 62.85 3.36 -73.66
CA ASP A 61 62.07 4.57 -73.44
C ASP A 61 61.48 4.76 -72.04
N ASN A 62 62.21 5.58 -71.30
CA ASN A 62 61.75 6.41 -70.20
C ASN A 62 60.57 7.30 -70.65
N HIS A 63 59.38 6.71 -70.84
CA HIS A 63 58.15 7.42 -71.15
C HIS A 63 57.57 8.02 -69.84
N PRO A 64 57.58 9.36 -69.66
CA PRO A 64 57.08 10.02 -68.45
C PRO A 64 55.56 9.85 -68.24
N SER A 65 54.87 9.27 -69.22
CA SER A 65 53.41 9.20 -69.34
C SER A 65 52.76 8.18 -68.39
N HIS A 66 53.46 7.09 -68.02
CA HIS A 66 52.87 6.05 -67.18
C HIS A 66 52.91 6.39 -65.69
N SER A 67 53.95 7.12 -65.24
CA SER A 67 54.12 7.52 -63.84
C SER A 67 53.10 8.57 -63.39
N THR A 68 52.74 9.50 -64.26
CA THR A 68 51.76 10.57 -63.97
C THR A 68 50.34 10.00 -63.80
N LEU A 69 49.92 9.06 -64.63
CA LEU A 69 48.61 8.40 -64.52
C LEU A 69 48.50 7.56 -63.24
N GLN A 70 49.58 6.88 -62.83
CA GLN A 70 49.60 6.09 -61.61
C GLN A 70 49.51 6.98 -60.35
N LYS A 71 50.25 8.09 -60.32
CA LYS A 71 50.13 9.11 -59.26
C LYS A 71 48.71 9.70 -59.18
N GLN A 72 48.10 9.96 -60.34
CA GLN A 72 46.71 10.48 -60.39
C GLN A 72 45.71 9.48 -59.81
N ARG A 73 45.82 8.18 -60.14
CA ARG A 73 44.99 7.12 -59.55
C ARG A 73 45.17 6.99 -58.04
N HIS A 74 46.41 7.05 -57.55
CA HIS A 74 46.69 6.97 -56.12
C HIS A 74 46.08 8.16 -55.35
N LEU A 75 46.22 9.38 -55.89
CA LEU A 75 45.62 10.57 -55.29
C LEU A 75 44.09 10.49 -55.26
N GLN A 76 43.47 10.00 -56.34
CA GLN A 76 42.02 9.79 -56.40
C GLN A 76 41.55 8.73 -55.38
N GLN A 77 42.30 7.64 -55.23
CA GLN A 77 42.01 6.62 -54.23
C GLN A 77 42.14 7.15 -52.81
N GLN A 78 43.15 7.99 -52.54
CA GLN A 78 43.34 8.66 -51.25
C GLN A 78 42.18 9.62 -50.94
N GLN A 79 41.70 10.39 -51.91
CA GLN A 79 40.53 11.25 -51.74
C GLN A 79 39.27 10.44 -51.40
N GLN A 80 39.02 9.33 -52.10
CA GLN A 80 37.88 8.45 -51.77
C GLN A 80 37.98 7.84 -50.36
N GLN A 81 39.19 7.52 -49.89
CA GLN A 81 39.37 7.04 -48.52
C GLN A 81 39.04 8.14 -47.50
N GLN A 82 39.50 9.37 -47.73
CA GLN A 82 39.17 10.52 -46.87
C GLN A 82 37.67 10.85 -46.87
N GLU A 83 36.98 10.70 -48.01
CA GLU A 83 35.53 10.88 -48.09
C GLU A 83 34.78 9.80 -47.31
N ARG A 84 35.18 8.53 -47.41
CA ARG A 84 34.60 7.45 -46.61
C ARG A 84 34.78 7.67 -45.12
N GLN A 85 35.95 8.12 -44.68
CA GLN A 85 36.19 8.45 -43.27
C GLN A 85 35.28 9.60 -42.79
N ARG A 86 35.13 10.67 -43.59
CA ARG A 86 34.20 11.76 -43.28
C ARG A 86 32.74 11.29 -43.23
N GLN A 87 32.32 10.38 -44.10
CA GLN A 87 30.98 9.80 -44.07
C GLN A 87 30.76 8.96 -42.81
N GLN A 88 31.70 8.10 -42.44
CA GLN A 88 31.63 7.30 -41.21
C GLN A 88 31.57 8.18 -39.95
N GLU A 89 32.36 9.27 -39.91
CA GLU A 89 32.32 10.21 -38.79
C GLU A 89 30.98 10.93 -38.70
N LEU A 90 30.40 11.34 -39.84
CA LEU A 90 29.08 11.97 -39.89
C LEU A 90 27.97 11.01 -39.42
N GLU A 91 28.03 9.74 -39.82
CA GLU A 91 27.10 8.70 -39.36
C GLU A 91 27.23 8.47 -37.86
N ARG A 92 28.46 8.41 -37.34
CA ARG A 92 28.71 8.31 -35.89
C ARG A 92 28.13 9.51 -35.13
N GLN A 93 28.27 10.73 -35.66
CA GLN A 93 27.65 11.92 -35.07
C GLN A 93 26.11 11.84 -35.10
N ARG A 94 25.51 11.41 -36.21
CA ARG A 94 24.05 11.22 -36.30
C ARG A 94 23.54 10.19 -35.31
N HIS A 95 24.26 9.07 -35.15
CA HIS A 95 23.88 8.02 -34.20
C HIS A 95 23.95 8.53 -32.75
N LEU A 96 25.02 9.25 -32.38
CA LEU A 96 25.14 9.85 -31.06
C LEU A 96 24.02 10.87 -30.78
N GLN A 97 23.69 11.70 -31.77
CA GLN A 97 22.58 12.65 -31.66
C GLN A 97 21.23 11.94 -31.48
N GLN A 98 20.99 10.85 -32.21
CA GLN A 98 19.78 10.04 -32.07
C GLN A 98 19.70 9.39 -30.67
N GLN A 99 20.83 8.88 -30.16
CA GLN A 99 20.91 8.31 -28.82
C GLN A 99 20.59 9.35 -27.72
N GLN A 100 21.13 10.56 -27.84
CA GLN A 100 20.81 11.65 -26.92
C GLN A 100 19.32 12.04 -26.94
N GLN A 101 18.69 12.06 -28.13
CA GLN A 101 17.25 12.32 -28.24
C GLN A 101 16.41 11.23 -27.56
N LEU A 102 16.76 9.96 -27.75
CA LEU A 102 16.09 8.85 -27.08
C LEU A 102 16.27 8.90 -25.56
N GLN A 103 17.45 9.28 -25.08
CA GLN A 103 17.71 9.47 -23.66
C GLN A 103 16.82 10.57 -23.07
N MET A 104 16.75 11.75 -23.72
CA MET A 104 15.85 12.82 -23.28
C MET A 104 14.38 12.40 -23.27
N GLN A 105 13.95 11.59 -24.24
CA GLN A 105 12.57 11.06 -24.25
C GLN A 105 12.30 10.11 -23.08
N ARG A 106 13.25 9.23 -22.74
CA ARG A 106 13.16 8.34 -21.58
C ARG A 106 13.09 9.14 -20.28
N GLU A 107 13.99 10.10 -20.09
CA GLU A 107 14.00 10.96 -18.91
C GLU A 107 12.71 11.79 -18.79
N SER A 108 12.19 12.31 -19.90
CA SER A 108 10.90 13.01 -19.92
C SER A 108 9.73 12.10 -19.55
N HIS A 109 9.72 10.87 -20.04
CA HIS A 109 8.71 9.87 -19.70
C HIS A 109 8.77 9.52 -18.20
N ASP A 110 9.96 9.24 -17.68
CA ASP A 110 10.15 8.89 -16.27
C ASP A 110 9.76 10.04 -15.35
N ALA A 111 10.04 11.30 -15.74
CA ALA A 111 9.57 12.47 -15.02
C ALA A 111 8.04 12.55 -14.97
N ARG A 112 7.34 12.23 -16.07
CA ARG A 112 5.86 12.19 -16.10
C ARG A 112 5.30 11.09 -15.21
N VAL A 113 5.92 9.91 -15.21
CA VAL A 113 5.51 8.78 -14.35
C VAL A 113 5.68 9.15 -12.87
N ARG A 114 6.80 9.78 -12.49
CA ARG A 114 7.04 10.26 -11.12
C ARG A 114 6.01 11.30 -10.68
N LEU A 115 5.67 12.27 -11.55
CA LEU A 115 4.65 13.27 -11.26
C LEU A 115 3.26 12.64 -11.10
N ALA A 116 2.90 11.68 -11.95
CA ALA A 116 1.64 10.95 -11.84
C ALA A 116 1.55 10.13 -10.55
N ALA A 117 2.66 9.50 -10.13
CA ALA A 117 2.73 8.78 -8.86
C ALA A 117 2.56 9.72 -7.66
N ALA A 118 3.25 10.86 -7.66
CA ALA A 118 3.12 11.88 -6.61
C ALA A 118 1.70 12.47 -6.55
N GLU A 119 1.04 12.67 -7.70
CA GLU A 119 -0.36 13.12 -7.74
C GLU A 119 -1.31 12.08 -7.14
N LYS A 120 -1.11 10.79 -7.44
CA LYS A 120 -1.90 9.69 -6.88
C LYS A 120 -1.74 9.63 -5.35
N GLU A 121 -0.53 9.76 -4.85
CA GLU A 121 -0.24 9.80 -3.41
C GLU A 121 -0.94 10.99 -2.74
N LYS A 122 -0.86 12.17 -3.34
CA LYS A 122 -1.56 13.37 -2.84
C LYS A 122 -3.08 13.17 -2.77
N ARG A 123 -3.68 12.51 -3.78
CA ARG A 123 -5.12 12.17 -3.75
C ARG A 123 -5.46 11.19 -2.64
N GLN A 124 -4.61 10.19 -2.39
CA GLN A 124 -4.79 9.26 -1.28
C GLN A 124 -4.71 9.97 0.07
N GLN A 125 -3.75 10.89 0.26
CA GLN A 125 -3.66 11.71 1.47
C GLN A 125 -4.91 12.56 1.68
N GLN A 126 -5.43 13.19 0.62
CA GLN A 126 -6.68 13.97 0.71
C GLN A 126 -7.90 13.10 1.06
N GLN A 127 -7.97 11.88 0.54
CA GLN A 127 -9.02 10.92 0.89
C GLN A 127 -8.93 10.50 2.35
N ALA A 128 -7.72 10.16 2.84
CA ALA A 128 -7.48 9.81 4.23
C ALA A 128 -7.83 10.97 5.19
N GLU A 129 -7.47 12.21 4.82
CA GLU A 129 -7.83 13.40 5.60
C GLU A 129 -9.35 13.62 5.64
N ALA A 130 -10.04 13.44 4.50
CA ALA A 130 -11.49 13.55 4.43
C ALA A 130 -12.20 12.47 5.27
N GLU A 131 -11.68 11.24 5.26
CA GLU A 131 -12.17 10.14 6.08
C GLU A 131 -11.97 10.40 7.58
N LEU A 132 -10.79 10.91 7.97
CA LEU A 132 -10.52 11.30 9.36
C LEU A 132 -11.48 12.41 9.83
N LYS A 133 -11.72 13.42 8.99
CA LYS A 133 -12.72 14.48 9.29
C LYS A 133 -14.12 13.92 9.43
N ARG A 134 -14.51 12.96 8.58
CA ARG A 134 -15.80 12.27 8.67
C ARG A 134 -15.93 11.46 9.96
N ALA A 135 -14.90 10.69 10.33
CA ALA A 135 -14.86 9.91 11.56
C ALA A 135 -14.95 10.80 12.81
N HIS A 136 -14.24 11.94 12.82
CA HIS A 136 -14.32 12.92 13.91
C HIS A 136 -15.72 13.52 14.04
N HIS A 137 -16.35 13.88 12.92
CA HIS A 137 -17.72 14.39 12.91
C HIS A 137 -18.71 13.33 13.44
N GLU A 138 -18.58 12.08 13.00
CA GLU A 138 -19.40 10.97 13.47
C GLU A 138 -19.23 10.72 14.97
N ALA A 139 -18.00 10.73 15.48
CA ALA A 139 -17.72 10.60 16.91
C ALA A 139 -18.37 11.73 17.73
N THR A 140 -18.33 12.97 17.20
CA THR A 140 -19.00 14.12 17.81
C THR A 140 -20.52 13.93 17.89
N MET A 141 -21.13 13.42 16.81
CA MET A 141 -22.57 13.13 16.77
C MET A 141 -22.96 12.01 17.73
N ARG A 142 -22.15 10.95 17.83
CA ARG A 142 -22.37 9.86 18.81
C ARG A 142 -22.31 10.39 20.25
N ASN A 143 -21.31 11.19 20.58
CA ASN A 143 -21.21 11.82 21.90
C ASN A 143 -22.40 12.71 22.23
N HIS A 144 -22.91 13.48 21.25
CA HIS A 144 -24.11 14.28 21.42
C HIS A 144 -25.36 13.42 21.66
N HIS A 145 -25.51 12.34 20.89
CA HIS A 145 -26.61 11.38 21.06
C HIS A 145 -26.60 10.73 22.46
N ASP A 146 -25.42 10.31 22.93
CA ASP A 146 -25.26 9.74 24.28
C ASP A 146 -25.58 10.76 25.37
N ALA A 147 -25.22 12.03 25.17
CA ALA A 147 -25.56 13.11 26.10
C ALA A 147 -27.08 13.33 26.18
N LEU A 148 -27.78 13.33 25.04
CA LEU A 148 -29.23 13.41 24.98
C LEU A 148 -29.90 12.20 25.65
N HIS A 149 -29.37 11.00 25.41
CA HIS A 149 -29.87 9.78 26.06
C HIS A 149 -29.70 9.84 27.59
N LYS A 150 -28.52 10.24 28.08
CA LYS A 150 -28.27 10.46 29.52
C LYS A 150 -29.23 11.49 30.11
N GLN A 151 -29.50 12.59 29.39
CA GLN A 151 -30.47 13.61 29.83
C GLN A 151 -31.90 13.04 29.92
N GLN A 152 -32.30 12.21 28.96
CA GLN A 152 -33.60 11.55 28.97
C GLN A 152 -33.74 10.59 30.15
N VAL A 153 -32.73 9.78 30.43
CA VAL A 153 -32.70 8.88 31.60
C VAL A 153 -32.80 9.67 32.91
N LEU A 154 -32.06 10.78 33.02
CA LEU A 154 -32.12 11.65 34.20
C LEU A 154 -33.54 12.22 34.41
N ARG A 155 -34.20 12.65 33.33
CA ARG A 155 -35.59 13.14 33.37
C ARG A 155 -36.55 12.06 33.87
N GLN A 156 -36.41 10.82 33.39
CA GLN A 156 -37.23 9.68 33.86
C GLN A 156 -36.99 9.38 35.34
N GLN A 157 -35.73 9.40 35.81
CA GLN A 157 -35.42 9.22 37.23
C GLN A 157 -36.06 10.30 38.11
N GLN A 158 -36.05 11.57 37.67
CA GLN A 158 -36.71 12.65 38.40
C GLN A 158 -38.23 12.46 38.47
N GLN A 159 -38.87 11.99 37.39
CA GLN A 159 -40.30 11.67 37.38
C GLN A 159 -40.64 10.52 38.34
N MET A 160 -39.83 9.46 38.36
CA MET A 160 -40.02 8.35 39.31
C MET A 160 -39.86 8.82 40.77
N LYS A 161 -38.84 9.63 41.07
CA LYS A 161 -38.65 10.22 42.41
C LYS A 161 -39.84 11.10 42.81
N HIS A 162 -40.36 11.90 41.90
CA HIS A 162 -41.54 12.73 42.16
C HIS A 162 -42.77 11.87 42.46
N GLN A 163 -43.02 10.81 41.68
CA GLN A 163 -44.13 9.89 41.93
C GLN A 163 -43.98 9.18 43.29
N GLN A 164 -42.77 8.76 43.66
CA GLN A 164 -42.50 8.15 44.96
C GLN A 164 -42.79 9.12 46.12
N SER A 165 -42.36 10.38 45.99
CA SER A 165 -42.63 11.44 46.97
C SER A 165 -44.14 11.69 47.11
N GLN A 166 -44.89 11.75 46.00
CA GLN A 166 -46.35 11.86 46.04
C GLN A 166 -47.01 10.69 46.78
N ARG A 167 -46.56 9.45 46.54
CA ARG A 167 -47.08 8.26 47.25
C ARG A 167 -46.79 8.35 48.75
N GLN A 168 -45.58 8.77 49.14
CA GLN A 168 -45.25 8.98 50.56
C GLN A 168 -46.14 10.05 51.19
N HIS A 169 -46.38 11.16 50.49
CA HIS A 169 -47.28 12.22 50.96
C HIS A 169 -48.72 11.71 51.15
N GLN A 170 -49.25 10.93 50.20
CA GLN A 170 -50.58 10.31 50.33
C GLN A 170 -50.64 9.33 51.52
N GLN A 171 -49.61 8.51 51.74
CA GLN A 171 -49.54 7.63 52.90
C GLN A 171 -49.54 8.40 54.22
N LEU A 172 -48.80 9.51 54.30
CA LEU A 172 -48.80 10.38 55.48
C LEU A 172 -50.16 11.03 55.72
N GLN A 173 -50.87 11.46 54.66
CA GLN A 173 -52.23 11.97 54.79
C GLN A 173 -53.20 10.88 55.29
N HIS A 174 -53.12 9.66 54.76
CA HIS A 174 -53.93 8.54 55.24
C HIS A 174 -53.65 8.20 56.71
N GLN A 175 -52.39 8.19 57.14
CA GLN A 175 -52.03 8.00 58.54
C GLN A 175 -52.59 9.10 59.44
N LYS A 176 -52.55 10.36 58.99
CA LYS A 176 -53.10 11.51 59.74
C LYS A 176 -54.63 11.44 59.88
N VAL A 177 -55.34 10.98 58.85
CA VAL A 177 -56.80 10.76 58.93
C VAL A 177 -57.11 9.60 59.89
N HIS A 178 -56.36 8.49 59.81
CA HIS A 178 -56.56 7.34 60.69
C HIS A 178 -56.29 7.68 62.17
N SER A 179 -55.27 8.48 62.47
CA SER A 179 -54.96 8.87 63.85
C SER A 179 -56.01 9.79 64.47
N GLN A 180 -56.73 10.60 63.68
CA GLN A 180 -57.86 11.40 64.16
C GLN A 180 -59.13 10.58 64.41
N GLN A 181 -59.39 9.51 63.64
CA GLN A 181 -60.57 8.66 63.83
C GLN A 181 -60.41 7.62 64.95
N HIS A 182 -59.16 7.26 65.30
CA HIS A 182 -58.88 6.25 66.30
C HIS A 182 -59.45 6.53 67.72
N PRO A 183 -59.41 7.76 68.28
CA PRO A 183 -59.98 8.02 69.60
C PRO A 183 -61.52 7.91 69.64
N GLN A 184 -62.22 8.28 68.57
CA GLN A 184 -63.69 8.11 68.49
C GLN A 184 -64.09 6.64 68.42
N GLN A 185 -63.37 5.83 67.64
CA GLN A 185 -63.67 4.41 67.51
C GLN A 185 -63.31 3.62 68.79
N GLN A 186 -62.26 4.02 69.51
CA GLN A 186 -61.97 3.47 70.84
C GLN A 186 -63.06 3.86 71.86
N HIS A 187 -63.61 5.08 71.81
CA HIS A 187 -64.73 5.46 72.66
C HIS A 187 -66.00 4.63 72.37
N GLN A 188 -66.34 4.38 71.10
CA GLN A 188 -67.47 3.51 70.74
C GLN A 188 -67.23 2.06 71.18
N LYS A 189 -66.01 1.52 71.01
CA LYS A 189 -65.68 0.16 71.49
C LYS A 189 -65.71 0.06 73.01
N ALA A 190 -65.29 1.09 73.74
CA ALA A 190 -65.40 1.15 75.20
C ALA A 190 -66.86 1.21 75.66
N GLN A 191 -67.73 1.92 74.93
CA GLN A 191 -69.18 1.92 75.22
C GLN A 191 -69.84 0.58 74.89
N GLN A 192 -69.48 -0.07 73.78
CA GLN A 192 -69.99 -1.41 73.43
C GLN A 192 -69.48 -2.51 74.38
N SER A 193 -68.23 -2.41 74.86
CA SER A 193 -67.71 -3.37 75.85
C SER A 193 -68.37 -3.21 77.23
N LEU A 194 -68.72 -1.97 77.63
CA LEU A 194 -69.56 -1.74 78.81
C LEU A 194 -70.96 -2.35 78.67
N GLN A 195 -71.53 -2.35 77.46
CA GLN A 195 -72.84 -2.94 77.21
C GLN A 195 -72.80 -4.49 77.13
N GLN A 196 -71.69 -5.08 76.67
CA GLN A 196 -71.50 -6.54 76.71
C GLN A 196 -71.16 -7.09 78.10
N GLN A 197 -70.68 -6.26 79.04
CA GLN A 197 -70.45 -6.68 80.42
C GLN A 197 -71.73 -6.93 81.23
N GLN A 198 -72.92 -6.57 80.71
CA GLN A 198 -74.21 -6.88 81.33
C GLN A 198 -74.86 -8.19 80.83
N ARG A 199 -74.21 -8.96 79.96
CA ARG A 199 -74.76 -10.24 79.48
C ARG A 199 -73.68 -11.28 79.29
N GLN A 200 -73.23 -11.94 80.37
CA GLN A 200 -72.89 -13.38 80.32
C GLN A 200 -73.19 -14.08 81.66
N PRO A 201 -73.96 -15.18 81.67
CA PRO A 201 -74.00 -16.12 82.79
C PRO A 201 -72.75 -17.03 82.78
N ALA A 202 -72.32 -17.38 83.98
CA ALA A 202 -71.21 -18.26 84.27
C ALA A 202 -71.37 -19.66 83.64
N THR A 203 -70.45 -20.04 82.75
CA THR A 203 -70.06 -21.42 82.42
C THR A 203 -68.62 -21.33 81.87
N GLY A 204 -67.62 -22.17 82.11
CA GLY A 204 -67.39 -23.46 82.76
C GLY A 204 -65.98 -23.91 82.29
N PRO A 205 -65.19 -24.66 83.07
CA PRO A 205 -63.75 -24.80 82.87
C PRO A 205 -63.37 -25.92 81.88
N LYS A 206 -63.72 -25.83 80.59
CA LYS A 206 -63.30 -26.84 79.58
C LYS A 206 -63.00 -26.32 78.16
N ALA A 207 -62.62 -25.04 77.99
CA ALA A 207 -62.26 -24.48 76.68
C ALA A 207 -60.76 -24.08 76.53
N ARG A 208 -59.87 -24.65 77.35
CA ARG A 208 -58.42 -24.33 77.32
C ARG A 208 -57.58 -25.27 76.42
N ARG A 209 -58.19 -26.28 75.77
CA ARG A 209 -57.45 -27.33 75.04
C ARG A 209 -57.47 -27.23 73.51
N GLN A 210 -58.21 -26.28 72.91
CA GLN A 210 -58.30 -26.16 71.44
C GLN A 210 -57.45 -25.02 70.85
N ARG A 211 -56.94 -24.09 71.68
CA ARG A 211 -56.11 -22.95 71.21
C ARG A 211 -54.62 -23.26 70.98
N ARG A 212 -54.17 -24.49 71.27
CA ARG A 212 -52.77 -24.91 71.09
C ARG A 212 -52.50 -25.67 69.79
N ARG A 213 -53.54 -26.08 69.04
CA ARG A 213 -53.40 -26.81 67.77
C ARG A 213 -53.49 -25.95 66.49
N GLN A 214 -53.73 -24.64 66.59
CA GLN A 214 -53.71 -23.72 65.45
C GLN A 214 -52.45 -22.83 65.36
N ARG A 215 -51.41 -23.10 66.14
CA ARG A 215 -50.13 -22.37 66.10
C ARG A 215 -48.97 -23.14 65.44
N GLN A 216 -49.27 -24.21 64.69
CA GLN A 216 -48.24 -25.04 64.04
C GLN A 216 -48.44 -25.21 62.51
N ALA A 217 -49.26 -24.38 61.85
CA ALA A 217 -49.54 -24.52 60.41
C ALA A 217 -49.35 -23.22 59.60
N SER A 218 -48.51 -22.29 60.06
CA SER A 218 -48.21 -21.07 59.30
C SER A 218 -46.76 -20.59 59.48
N ALA A 219 -45.82 -21.55 59.44
CA ALA A 219 -44.38 -21.28 59.42
C ALA A 219 -43.69 -21.83 58.15
N SER A 220 -44.38 -21.83 57.01
CA SER A 220 -43.81 -22.28 55.72
C SER A 220 -44.34 -21.45 54.55
N SER A 221 -43.97 -20.16 54.48
CA SER A 221 -43.84 -19.41 53.21
C SER A 221 -43.28 -18.01 53.49
N ALA A 222 -41.97 -17.91 53.67
CA ALA A 222 -41.25 -16.64 53.56
C ALA A 222 -39.90 -16.91 52.88
N ALA A 223 -39.99 -17.29 51.61
CA ALA A 223 -38.89 -17.16 50.67
C ALA A 223 -38.95 -15.74 50.11
N GLY A 224 -37.84 -15.00 50.15
CA GLY A 224 -37.71 -13.76 49.41
C GLY A 224 -36.82 -12.70 50.08
N GLN A 225 -35.56 -12.68 49.66
CA GLN A 225 -34.66 -11.52 49.61
C GLN A 225 -34.29 -10.84 50.94
N THR A 226 -33.20 -11.32 51.54
CA THR A 226 -32.34 -10.48 52.39
C THR A 226 -31.00 -10.29 51.70
N GLN A 227 -30.74 -9.02 51.42
CA GLN A 227 -29.53 -8.41 50.88
C GLN A 227 -28.30 -8.77 51.74
N VAL A 228 -27.30 -9.38 51.10
CA VAL A 228 -26.02 -9.73 51.72
C VAL A 228 -25.15 -8.46 51.79
N GLN A 229 -24.98 -7.91 53.00
CA GLN A 229 -23.78 -7.15 53.34
C GLN A 229 -22.79 -8.13 53.98
N ALA A 230 -21.80 -8.56 53.21
CA ALA A 230 -20.66 -9.30 53.72
C ALA A 230 -19.56 -8.31 54.11
N GLN A 231 -19.38 -8.09 55.41
CA GLN A 231 -18.10 -7.68 55.97
C GLN A 231 -17.41 -8.96 56.45
N SER A 232 -16.44 -9.43 55.66
CA SER A 232 -15.56 -10.54 56.02
C SER A 232 -14.26 -9.96 56.58
N LYS A 233 -14.05 -10.18 57.88
CA LYS A 233 -12.73 -10.14 58.53
C LYS A 233 -12.23 -11.58 58.62
N GLY A 234 -11.11 -11.84 57.99
CA GLY A 234 -10.18 -12.97 58.18
C GLY A 234 -8.91 -12.54 57.46
N ASP A 235 -7.80 -12.25 58.15
CA ASP A 235 -6.91 -13.18 58.86
C ASP A 235 -6.58 -14.40 58.00
N GLN A 236 -5.65 -14.22 57.06
CA GLN A 236 -4.75 -15.24 56.53
C GLN A 236 -3.68 -14.60 55.64
N ASP A 237 -2.47 -15.17 55.72
CA ASP A 237 -1.36 -15.14 54.77
C ASP A 237 -0.15 -14.26 55.13
N ASP A 238 0.70 -14.84 55.99
CA ASP A 238 2.16 -14.83 55.82
C ASP A 238 2.54 -15.71 54.60
N ASP A 239 3.65 -15.35 53.92
CA ASP A 239 4.49 -16.18 53.03
C ASP A 239 4.25 -16.23 51.49
N LEU A 240 4.08 -15.11 50.78
CA LEU A 240 4.21 -15.09 49.29
C LEU A 240 4.84 -13.82 48.67
N GLU A 241 5.85 -13.19 49.29
CA GLU A 241 6.48 -11.96 48.74
C GLU A 241 7.70 -12.17 47.81
N ASP A 242 8.17 -13.39 47.55
CA ASP A 242 9.42 -13.58 46.76
C ASP A 242 9.22 -13.83 45.25
N GLU A 243 7.99 -14.05 44.76
CA GLU A 243 7.76 -14.37 43.33
C GLU A 243 7.21 -13.19 42.51
N ALA A 244 6.64 -12.17 43.17
CA ALA A 244 6.12 -10.97 42.50
C ALA A 244 7.21 -9.95 42.15
N VAL A 245 8.34 -9.92 42.87
CA VAL A 245 9.42 -8.95 42.63
C VAL A 245 10.27 -9.34 41.40
N MET A 246 10.37 -10.64 41.07
CA MET A 246 11.10 -11.10 39.87
C MET A 246 10.34 -10.84 38.55
N ASN A 247 9.01 -10.73 38.58
CA ASN A 247 8.21 -10.38 37.39
C ASN A 247 8.11 -8.85 37.13
N ILE A 248 8.44 -8.03 38.13
CA ILE A 248 8.49 -6.56 37.95
C ILE A 248 9.86 -6.14 37.40
N LEU A 249 10.93 -6.90 37.66
CA LEU A 249 12.27 -6.60 37.15
C LEU A 249 12.51 -7.10 35.72
N THR A 250 11.78 -8.11 35.24
CA THR A 250 11.89 -8.60 33.84
C THR A 250 11.07 -7.76 32.85
N ASN A 251 9.97 -7.12 33.28
CA ASN A 251 9.18 -6.22 32.43
C ASN A 251 9.72 -4.78 32.36
N ALA A 252 10.76 -4.45 33.14
CA ALA A 252 11.36 -3.12 33.14
C ALA A 252 12.52 -2.97 32.13
N PHE A 253 12.96 -4.05 31.46
CA PHE A 253 14.13 -4.02 30.58
C PHE A 253 13.81 -4.08 29.07
N ASP A 254 12.62 -4.56 28.68
CA ASP A 254 12.17 -4.61 27.27
C ASP A 254 11.27 -3.41 26.91
N GLY A 255 11.69 -2.21 27.32
CA GLY A 255 11.02 -0.94 27.04
C GLY A 255 10.95 -0.57 25.57
N VAL A 256 10.20 -1.32 24.77
CA VAL A 256 9.59 -0.84 23.53
C VAL A 256 8.46 0.08 23.96
N TYR A 257 8.73 1.38 23.95
CA TYR A 257 7.71 2.41 24.11
C TYR A 257 6.75 2.35 22.91
N THR A 258 5.77 1.45 22.95
CA THR A 258 4.62 1.55 22.05
C THR A 258 3.84 2.78 22.50
N THR A 259 3.77 3.79 21.63
CA THR A 259 2.97 4.97 21.91
C THR A 259 1.49 4.57 22.00
N PRO A 260 0.66 5.31 22.75
CA PRO A 260 -0.79 5.04 22.81
C PRO A 260 -1.46 5.02 21.43
N GLU A 261 -0.83 5.68 20.45
CA GLU A 261 -1.25 5.72 19.05
C GLU A 261 -0.97 4.39 18.32
N GLU A 262 0.18 3.76 18.57
CA GLU A 262 0.54 2.46 18.01
C GLU A 262 -0.31 1.31 18.60
N GLU A 263 -0.69 1.43 19.87
CA GLU A 263 -1.63 0.50 20.51
C GLU A 263 -3.05 0.64 19.94
N ALA A 264 -3.50 1.88 19.67
CA ALA A 264 -4.77 2.13 19.01
C ALA A 264 -4.79 1.62 17.55
N GLU A 265 -3.69 1.75 16.82
CA GLU A 265 -3.58 1.23 15.45
C GLU A 265 -3.57 -0.30 15.41
N ARG A 266 -2.89 -0.95 16.37
CA ARG A 266 -2.90 -2.42 16.51
C ARG A 266 -4.29 -2.95 16.89
N ALA A 267 -5.04 -2.22 17.73
CA ALA A 267 -6.43 -2.54 18.05
C ALA A 267 -7.37 -2.36 16.84
N ALA A 268 -7.15 -1.31 16.02
CA ALA A 268 -7.91 -1.07 14.80
C ALA A 268 -7.68 -2.17 13.74
N ARG A 269 -6.43 -2.65 13.58
CA ARG A 269 -6.11 -3.75 12.65
C ARG A 269 -6.79 -5.06 13.06
N LYS A 270 -6.80 -5.40 14.35
CA LYS A 270 -7.52 -6.60 14.86
C LYS A 270 -9.04 -6.52 14.60
N ASN A 271 -9.64 -5.33 14.74
CA ASN A 271 -11.07 -5.15 14.44
C ASN A 271 -11.38 -5.22 12.94
N LEU A 272 -10.51 -4.71 12.08
CA LEU A 272 -10.69 -4.80 10.62
C LEU A 272 -10.58 -6.25 10.12
N GLU A 273 -9.68 -7.03 10.71
CA GLU A 273 -9.50 -8.45 10.36
C GLU A 273 -10.67 -9.32 10.83
N ALA A 274 -11.24 -9.02 12.01
CA ALA A 274 -12.47 -9.64 12.49
C ALA A 274 -13.70 -9.28 11.61
N ALA A 275 -13.73 -8.07 11.04
CA ALA A 275 -14.79 -7.64 10.12
C ALA A 275 -14.69 -8.32 8.74
N LYS A 276 -13.48 -8.56 8.22
CA LYS A 276 -13.27 -9.27 6.95
C LYS A 276 -13.73 -10.74 7.00
N LYS A 277 -13.67 -11.39 8.15
CA LYS A 277 -14.18 -12.78 8.34
C LYS A 277 -15.71 -12.90 8.41
N LYS A 278 -16.45 -11.79 8.38
CA LYS A 278 -17.93 -11.77 8.51
C LYS A 278 -18.68 -11.33 7.24
N LEU A 279 -18.00 -11.12 6.11
CA LEU A 279 -18.69 -10.82 4.86
C LEU A 279 -19.18 -12.11 4.20
N PRO A 280 -20.48 -12.25 3.91
CA PRO A 280 -21.00 -13.37 3.15
C PRO A 280 -20.43 -13.36 1.73
N MET A 281 -19.96 -14.52 1.26
CA MET A 281 -19.50 -14.70 -0.12
C MET A 281 -20.62 -14.37 -1.10
N PRO A 282 -20.36 -13.62 -2.19
CA PRO A 282 -21.32 -13.48 -3.27
C PRO A 282 -21.50 -14.83 -3.99
N PRO A 283 -22.73 -15.18 -4.41
CA PRO A 283 -22.97 -16.39 -5.19
C PRO A 283 -22.30 -16.30 -6.56
N PRO A 284 -21.92 -17.47 -7.15
CA PRO A 284 -21.33 -17.52 -8.48
C PRO A 284 -22.35 -17.05 -9.53
N ALA A 285 -21.91 -16.20 -10.45
CA ALA A 285 -22.69 -15.77 -11.59
C ALA A 285 -22.87 -16.96 -12.55
N GLU A 286 -24.12 -17.35 -12.77
CA GLU A 286 -24.50 -18.31 -13.80
C GLU A 286 -24.32 -17.65 -15.18
N SER A 287 -23.71 -18.40 -16.09
CA SER A 287 -23.57 -18.07 -17.50
C SER A 287 -24.80 -18.59 -18.25
N GLU A 288 -25.62 -17.69 -18.75
CA GLU A 288 -26.62 -17.93 -19.81
C GLU A 288 -26.04 -17.26 -21.08
N GLY A 289 -25.74 -17.99 -22.16
CA GLY A 289 -26.71 -18.48 -23.15
C GLY A 289 -27.06 -17.30 -24.07
N ASP A 290 -26.31 -17.01 -25.14
CA ASP A 290 -26.40 -17.64 -26.47
C ASP A 290 -27.85 -17.86 -26.91
N GLU A 291 -28.41 -16.90 -27.64
CA GLU A 291 -29.55 -17.05 -28.54
C GLU A 291 -29.57 -15.84 -29.50
N GLU A 292 -29.20 -16.11 -30.76
CA GLU A 292 -29.50 -15.29 -31.93
C GLU A 292 -30.97 -15.51 -32.30
N GLU A 293 -31.76 -14.45 -32.49
CA GLU A 293 -32.90 -14.48 -33.41
C GLU A 293 -33.02 -13.10 -34.10
N ASP A 294 -32.83 -13.12 -35.41
CA ASP A 294 -33.38 -12.16 -36.38
C ASP A 294 -34.92 -12.25 -36.34
N GLU A 295 -35.63 -11.13 -36.50
CA GLU A 295 -36.88 -11.03 -37.30
C GLU A 295 -37.43 -9.59 -37.30
N ASP A 296 -37.31 -8.97 -38.47
CA ASP A 296 -38.33 -8.29 -39.27
C ASP A 296 -39.29 -7.20 -38.73
N GLU A 297 -39.54 -6.30 -39.69
CA GLU A 297 -40.42 -5.13 -39.78
C GLU A 297 -41.83 -5.35 -39.20
N GLU A 298 -42.43 -4.30 -38.62
CA GLU A 298 -43.66 -3.69 -39.16
C GLU A 298 -44.06 -2.42 -38.39
N ASP A 299 -44.40 -1.39 -39.16
CA ASP A 299 -45.09 -0.17 -38.75
C ASP A 299 -46.50 -0.53 -38.25
N GLU A 300 -46.90 -0.12 -37.04
CA GLU A 300 -48.29 0.26 -36.78
C GLU A 300 -48.36 1.49 -35.87
N GLU A 301 -49.02 2.51 -36.41
CA GLU A 301 -49.48 3.73 -35.76
C GLU A 301 -50.53 3.36 -34.72
N ASP A 302 -50.32 3.71 -33.45
CA ASP A 302 -51.40 3.87 -32.49
C ASP A 302 -51.16 5.11 -31.61
N GLU A 303 -51.89 6.15 -31.97
CA GLU A 303 -52.19 7.28 -31.10
C GLU A 303 -53.07 6.77 -29.94
N GLU A 304 -52.64 6.94 -28.69
CA GLU A 304 -53.45 7.43 -27.54
C GLU A 304 -52.72 7.20 -26.20
N ASP A 305 -53.08 8.03 -25.21
CA ASP A 305 -52.75 7.96 -23.78
C ASP A 305 -51.44 8.55 -23.25
N VAL A 306 -51.37 9.85 -23.51
CA VAL A 306 -51.03 10.96 -22.61
C VAL A 306 -51.32 10.73 -21.10
N TRP A 307 -50.29 11.02 -20.28
CA TRP A 307 -50.20 11.16 -18.80
C TRP A 307 -49.76 9.96 -17.94
N GLY A 308 -48.46 9.60 -17.99
CA GLY A 308 -47.90 8.67 -16.98
C GLY A 308 -46.39 8.47 -16.86
N GLN A 309 -45.52 9.25 -17.53
CA GLN A 309 -44.07 8.94 -17.58
C GLN A 309 -43.14 10.15 -17.39
N ASP A 310 -43.28 10.91 -16.30
CA ASP A 310 -42.37 12.02 -15.97
C ASP A 310 -41.58 11.79 -14.66
N ALA A 311 -41.02 10.59 -14.46
CA ALA A 311 -40.19 10.33 -13.27
C ALA A 311 -38.92 9.47 -13.48
N GLN A 312 -38.60 9.04 -14.71
CA GLN A 312 -37.40 8.21 -14.96
C GLN A 312 -36.33 8.84 -15.88
N ALA A 313 -36.55 10.05 -16.39
CA ALA A 313 -35.59 10.74 -17.28
C ALA A 313 -34.47 11.53 -16.56
N LEU A 314 -34.20 11.27 -15.27
CA LEU A 314 -33.24 12.05 -14.47
C LEU A 314 -31.88 11.38 -14.27
N ASN A 315 -31.57 10.29 -14.96
CA ASN A 315 -30.28 9.61 -14.81
C ASN A 315 -29.56 9.34 -16.13
N GLU A 316 -29.83 10.13 -17.16
CA GLU A 316 -28.93 10.17 -18.31
C GLU A 316 -27.67 10.96 -17.95
N PRO A 317 -26.46 10.36 -18.08
CA PRO A 317 -25.23 11.08 -17.86
C PRO A 317 -25.18 12.25 -18.83
N SER A 318 -24.93 13.44 -18.30
CA SER A 318 -24.85 14.67 -19.08
C SER A 318 -23.95 14.49 -20.30
N ALA A 319 -24.19 15.19 -21.40
CA ALA A 319 -23.33 15.12 -22.59
C ALA A 319 -21.84 15.37 -22.24
N ALA A 320 -21.57 16.18 -21.21
CA ALA A 320 -20.23 16.39 -20.68
C ALA A 320 -19.65 15.13 -20.00
N GLU A 321 -20.47 14.36 -19.29
CA GLU A 321 -20.09 13.13 -18.62
C GLU A 321 -19.88 11.99 -19.63
N LYS A 322 -20.75 11.86 -20.65
CA LYS A 322 -20.53 10.95 -21.79
C LYS A 322 -19.19 11.28 -22.51
N GLN A 323 -18.88 12.56 -22.69
CA GLN A 323 -17.61 12.99 -23.28
C GLN A 323 -16.40 12.70 -22.37
N GLN A 324 -16.54 12.87 -21.06
CA GLN A 324 -15.49 12.54 -20.08
C GLN A 324 -15.24 11.03 -20.01
N GLN A 325 -16.31 10.23 -20.02
CA GLN A 325 -16.25 8.77 -20.03
C GLN A 325 -15.58 8.25 -21.31
N HIS A 326 -15.90 8.83 -22.47
CA HIS A 326 -15.22 8.49 -23.72
C HIS A 326 -13.72 8.81 -23.66
N ARG A 327 -13.34 9.95 -23.06
CA ARG A 327 -11.94 10.34 -22.88
C ARG A 327 -11.19 9.37 -21.96
N GLN A 328 -11.85 8.90 -20.89
CA GLN A 328 -11.30 7.88 -19.99
C GLN A 328 -11.14 6.52 -20.70
N GLN A 329 -12.14 6.08 -21.47
CA GLN A 329 -12.02 4.84 -22.25
C GLN A 329 -10.86 4.91 -23.27
N GLN A 330 -10.64 6.05 -23.92
CA GLN A 330 -9.49 6.22 -24.81
C GLN A 330 -8.15 6.12 -24.06
N GLN A 331 -8.06 6.70 -22.85
CA GLN A 331 -6.87 6.58 -22.02
C GLN A 331 -6.61 5.13 -21.59
N GLN A 332 -7.65 4.38 -21.21
CA GLN A 332 -7.53 2.96 -20.87
C GLN A 332 -7.09 2.12 -22.07
N LYS A 333 -7.69 2.35 -23.26
CA LYS A 333 -7.27 1.67 -24.50
C LYS A 333 -5.83 1.97 -24.88
N TYR A 334 -5.35 3.19 -24.61
CA TYR A 334 -3.95 3.55 -24.83
C TYR A 334 -3.02 2.81 -23.87
N GLN A 335 -3.34 2.78 -22.57
CA GLN A 335 -2.55 2.05 -21.57
C GLN A 335 -2.49 0.55 -21.86
N LYS A 336 -3.62 -0.06 -22.26
CA LYS A 336 -3.66 -1.49 -22.64
C LYS A 336 -2.75 -1.80 -23.83
N ARG A 337 -2.79 -0.98 -24.88
CA ARG A 337 -1.90 -1.14 -26.05
C ARG A 337 -0.43 -0.97 -25.69
N LEU A 338 -0.11 -0.06 -24.77
CA LEU A 338 1.25 0.15 -24.29
C LEU A 338 1.75 -1.09 -23.52
N GLN A 339 0.90 -1.68 -22.70
CA GLN A 339 1.21 -2.89 -21.93
C GLN A 339 1.40 -4.11 -22.84
N GLU A 340 0.50 -4.31 -23.82
CA GLU A 340 0.62 -5.36 -24.84
C GLU A 340 1.91 -5.20 -25.66
N HIS A 341 2.30 -3.97 -26.01
CA HIS A 341 3.55 -3.71 -26.72
C HIS A 341 4.77 -4.10 -25.88
N TYR A 342 4.77 -3.80 -24.57
CA TYR A 342 5.84 -4.20 -23.66
C TYR A 342 5.95 -5.72 -23.53
N GLN A 343 4.80 -6.40 -23.49
CA GLN A 343 4.74 -7.86 -23.42
C GLN A 343 5.26 -8.52 -24.70
N ARG A 344 4.95 -7.96 -25.88
CA ARG A 344 5.53 -8.41 -27.16
C ARG A 344 7.04 -8.23 -27.21
N LEU A 345 7.56 -7.11 -26.70
CA LEU A 345 9.00 -6.87 -26.60
C LEU A 345 9.70 -7.90 -25.69
N GLN A 346 9.06 -8.30 -24.59
CA GLN A 346 9.59 -9.36 -23.74
C GLN A 346 9.57 -10.73 -24.43
N GLN A 347 8.52 -11.05 -25.19
CA GLN A 347 8.45 -12.29 -25.98
C GLN A 347 9.52 -12.32 -27.07
N GLN A 348 9.70 -11.24 -27.83
CA GLN A 348 10.76 -11.13 -28.84
C GLN A 348 12.16 -11.32 -28.23
N LYS A 349 12.39 -10.78 -27.03
CA LYS A 349 13.68 -10.95 -26.34
C LYS A 349 13.93 -12.39 -25.89
N MET A 350 12.90 -13.14 -25.49
CA MET A 350 13.03 -14.57 -25.18
C MET A 350 13.28 -15.38 -26.46
N GLU A 351 12.55 -15.09 -27.54
CA GLU A 351 12.76 -15.74 -28.84
C GLU A 351 14.15 -15.45 -29.46
N GLU A 352 14.74 -14.28 -29.23
CA GLU A 352 16.12 -13.97 -29.63
C GLU A 352 17.15 -14.70 -28.76
N SER A 353 16.92 -14.80 -27.45
CA SER A 353 17.84 -15.50 -26.52
C SER A 353 17.94 -16.99 -26.84
N ASP A 354 16.83 -17.64 -27.20
CA ASP A 354 16.81 -19.07 -27.55
C ASP A 354 17.49 -19.34 -28.90
N ARG A 355 17.61 -18.31 -29.76
CA ARG A 355 18.18 -18.43 -31.11
C ARG A 355 19.71 -18.33 -31.13
N ASP A 356 20.29 -17.66 -30.14
CA ASP A 356 21.75 -17.51 -30.01
C ASP A 356 22.40 -18.73 -29.32
N GLU A 357 21.62 -19.57 -28.62
CA GLU A 357 22.13 -20.81 -28.00
C GLU A 357 22.28 -21.97 -29.01
N GLU A 358 21.62 -21.92 -30.18
CA GLU A 358 21.68 -22.99 -31.19
C GLU A 358 22.84 -22.85 -32.20
N MET A 359 23.57 -21.72 -32.21
CA MET A 359 24.69 -21.44 -33.14
C MET A 359 26.08 -21.46 -32.48
N GLY A 360 26.17 -21.86 -31.21
CA GLY A 360 27.40 -21.78 -30.39
C GLY A 360 28.24 -23.05 -30.25
N GLN A 361 28.04 -24.08 -31.08
CA GLN A 361 28.83 -25.32 -31.05
C GLN A 361 29.53 -25.54 -32.40
N GLU A 362 30.62 -24.82 -32.68
CA GLU A 362 31.68 -25.34 -33.54
C GLU A 362 33.00 -24.56 -33.33
N GLU A 363 34.00 -25.32 -32.88
CA GLU A 363 35.45 -25.13 -33.06
C GLU A 363 36.15 -23.98 -32.32
N GLU A 364 36.58 -24.25 -31.08
CA GLU A 364 37.89 -23.78 -30.60
C GLU A 364 38.81 -25.00 -30.40
N ALA A 365 39.82 -25.11 -31.27
CA ALA A 365 40.85 -26.13 -31.21
C ALA A 365 41.94 -25.76 -30.19
N PRO A 366 42.56 -26.75 -29.52
CA PRO A 366 43.56 -26.53 -28.47
C PRO A 366 44.93 -26.26 -29.10
N GLN A 367 45.65 -25.24 -28.61
CA GLN A 367 47.08 -25.13 -28.83
C GLN A 367 47.82 -25.32 -27.51
N GLU A 368 48.73 -26.29 -27.60
CA GLU A 368 49.61 -26.84 -26.58
C GLU A 368 50.77 -25.89 -26.21
N ASP A 369 51.37 -26.21 -25.06
CA ASP A 369 52.73 -25.90 -24.61
C ASP A 369 53.04 -24.48 -24.09
N ASP A 370 53.35 -24.35 -22.80
CA ASP A 370 54.75 -24.42 -22.35
C ASP A 370 54.87 -24.55 -20.82
N GLU A 371 55.91 -25.27 -20.42
CA GLU A 371 56.22 -25.78 -19.08
C GLU A 371 56.76 -24.68 -18.13
N THR A 372 56.22 -24.60 -16.91
CA THR A 372 57.06 -24.23 -15.74
C THR A 372 56.67 -25.06 -14.51
N MET A 373 57.49 -26.08 -14.28
CA MET A 373 57.65 -26.79 -13.02
C MET A 373 57.99 -25.82 -11.88
N GLU A 374 57.21 -25.78 -10.80
CA GLU A 374 57.75 -25.75 -9.43
C GLU A 374 56.78 -26.46 -8.47
N ASP A 375 57.24 -27.62 -7.99
CA ASP A 375 56.73 -28.38 -6.85
C ASP A 375 56.56 -27.48 -5.62
N ASN A 376 55.35 -27.43 -5.05
CA ASN A 376 55.21 -27.42 -3.60
C ASN A 376 53.98 -28.20 -3.17
N THR A 377 54.24 -29.44 -2.79
CA THR A 377 53.33 -30.38 -2.14
C THR A 377 52.79 -29.83 -0.83
N THR A 378 51.47 -29.65 -0.71
CA THR A 378 50.72 -29.78 0.54
C THR A 378 49.30 -30.23 0.21
N THR A 379 49.09 -31.54 0.31
CA THR A 379 47.89 -32.25 0.82
C THR A 379 46.55 -31.53 0.57
N GLN A 380 45.86 -31.77 -0.56
CA GLN A 380 44.92 -32.88 -0.76
C GLN A 380 44.09 -33.25 0.48
N ASP A 381 43.07 -32.44 0.73
CA ASP A 381 41.69 -32.90 0.96
C ASP A 381 40.80 -31.93 0.16
N GLU A 382 40.65 -32.22 -1.14
CA GLU A 382 39.67 -31.58 -2.01
C GLU A 382 38.31 -32.25 -1.75
N GLU A 383 37.72 -31.91 -0.61
CA GLU A 383 36.26 -31.92 -0.53
C GLU A 383 35.83 -30.70 -1.35
N ASP A 384 35.31 -30.98 -2.54
CA ASP A 384 34.55 -30.09 -3.41
C ASP A 384 33.28 -29.67 -2.63
N GLU A 385 33.48 -28.88 -1.56
CA GLU A 385 32.40 -28.23 -0.82
C GLU A 385 31.83 -27.19 -1.78
N GLU A 386 30.80 -27.60 -2.53
CA GLU A 386 29.91 -26.72 -3.27
C GLU A 386 29.66 -25.48 -2.39
N GLU A 387 30.28 -24.34 -2.75
CA GLU A 387 30.09 -23.09 -2.01
C GLU A 387 28.57 -22.90 -1.85
N PRO A 388 28.04 -22.99 -0.62
CA PRO A 388 26.61 -23.07 -0.41
C PRO A 388 26.00 -21.80 -1.01
N GLN A 389 25.25 -21.98 -2.09
CA GLN A 389 24.63 -20.85 -2.77
C GLN A 389 23.85 -20.04 -1.75
N PRO A 390 24.03 -18.71 -1.72
CA PRO A 390 23.47 -17.89 -0.67
C PRO A 390 21.95 -17.96 -0.73
N ASP A 391 21.34 -18.26 0.42
CA ASP A 391 19.89 -18.46 0.52
C ASP A 391 19.15 -17.22 -0.03
N PRO A 392 18.38 -17.37 -1.13
CA PRO A 392 17.70 -16.26 -1.77
C PRO A 392 16.65 -15.60 -0.86
N GLU A 393 16.11 -16.32 0.14
CA GLU A 393 15.19 -15.73 1.11
C GLU A 393 15.92 -14.77 2.06
N LEU A 394 17.13 -15.14 2.51
CA LEU A 394 17.96 -14.31 3.37
C LEU A 394 18.33 -13.00 2.66
N ILE A 395 18.73 -13.07 1.39
CA ILE A 395 19.07 -11.89 0.57
C ILE A 395 17.87 -10.93 0.49
N ARG A 396 16.67 -11.44 0.18
CA ARG A 396 15.46 -10.62 0.09
C ARG A 396 15.10 -9.95 1.40
N LYS A 397 15.21 -10.69 2.52
CA LYS A 397 14.93 -10.16 3.85
C LYS A 397 15.93 -9.07 4.22
N SER A 398 17.23 -9.31 4.04
CA SER A 398 18.29 -8.33 4.29
C SER A 398 18.12 -7.07 3.44
N GLN A 399 17.75 -7.18 2.16
CA GLN A 399 17.46 -6.03 1.32
C GLN A 399 16.26 -5.21 1.81
N ALA A 400 15.18 -5.88 2.24
CA ALA A 400 14.02 -5.21 2.79
C ALA A 400 14.34 -4.47 4.11
N GLU A 401 15.12 -5.10 5.00
CA GLU A 401 15.56 -4.47 6.25
C GLU A 401 16.45 -3.24 6.00
N LEU A 402 17.39 -3.33 5.05
CA LEU A 402 18.21 -2.17 4.66
C LEU A 402 17.39 -1.04 4.05
N GLN A 403 16.35 -1.37 3.28
CA GLN A 403 15.45 -0.37 2.72
C GLN A 403 14.65 0.33 3.83
N GLU A 404 14.17 -0.40 4.83
CA GLU A 404 13.50 0.19 6.00
C GLU A 404 14.45 1.12 6.76
N ILE A 405 15.67 0.66 7.04
CA ILE A 405 16.69 1.48 7.72
C ILE A 405 17.00 2.75 6.92
N ARG A 406 17.11 2.65 5.58
CA ARG A 406 17.32 3.81 4.70
C ARG A 406 16.23 4.86 4.89
N THR A 407 14.96 4.45 4.89
CA THR A 407 13.83 5.37 5.11
C THR A 407 13.85 5.97 6.51
N SER A 408 14.26 5.18 7.53
CA SER A 408 14.43 5.68 8.90
C SER A 408 15.50 6.77 8.97
N LEU A 409 16.66 6.57 8.32
CA LEU A 409 17.73 7.58 8.24
C LEU A 409 17.29 8.85 7.47
N ASP A 410 16.52 8.70 6.39
CA ASP A 410 15.94 9.83 5.66
C ASP A 410 15.04 10.68 6.56
N ASN A 411 14.18 10.02 7.35
CA ASN A 411 13.29 10.69 8.30
C ASN A 411 14.06 11.39 9.42
N LEU A 412 15.08 10.74 10.00
CA LEU A 412 15.93 11.32 11.04
C LEU A 412 16.72 12.52 10.52
N SER A 413 17.22 12.46 9.28
CA SER A 413 17.88 13.59 8.63
C SER A 413 16.93 14.77 8.46
N HIS A 414 15.67 14.52 8.10
CA HIS A 414 14.66 15.56 7.94
C HIS A 414 14.21 16.14 9.29
N GLU A 415 14.05 15.31 10.32
CA GLU A 415 13.77 15.77 11.69
C GLU A 415 14.90 16.68 12.20
N LEU A 416 16.15 16.30 11.99
CA LEU A 416 17.31 17.13 12.32
C LEU A 416 17.26 18.48 11.61
N GLN A 417 16.96 18.50 10.31
CA GLN A 417 16.83 19.74 9.54
C GLN A 417 15.70 20.65 10.09
N GLN A 418 14.58 20.07 10.52
CA GLN A 418 13.52 20.82 11.18
C GLN A 418 13.96 21.40 12.53
N ILE A 419 14.74 20.66 13.32
CA ILE A 419 15.33 21.15 14.55
C ILE A 419 16.31 22.30 14.26
N GLU A 420 17.17 22.16 13.25
CA GLU A 420 18.13 23.19 12.84
C GLU A 420 17.44 24.49 12.38
N SER A 421 16.32 24.36 11.66
CA SER A 421 15.50 25.50 11.23
C SER A 421 14.70 26.16 12.36
N GLY A 422 14.70 25.58 13.57
CA GLY A 422 13.97 26.09 14.73
C GLY A 422 12.46 25.80 14.71
N VAL A 423 11.98 24.99 13.76
CA VAL A 423 10.58 24.52 13.73
C VAL A 423 10.29 23.63 14.94
N ILE A 424 11.27 22.83 15.37
CA ILE A 424 11.21 22.00 16.58
C ILE A 424 12.22 22.54 17.61
N PRO A 425 11.80 23.37 18.58
CA PRO A 425 12.72 24.08 19.47
C PRO A 425 13.23 23.24 20.67
N ASN A 426 13.24 21.90 20.59
CA ASN A 426 13.45 21.05 21.76
C ASN A 426 14.82 20.37 21.79
N LYS A 427 15.60 20.64 22.84
CA LYS A 427 16.85 19.93 23.13
C LYS A 427 16.64 18.42 23.32
N LYS A 428 15.45 18.01 23.79
CA LYS A 428 15.10 16.59 23.93
C LYS A 428 15.00 15.89 22.57
N HIS A 429 14.47 16.58 21.55
CA HIS A 429 14.37 15.99 20.21
C HIS A 429 15.74 15.72 19.62
N VAL A 430 16.73 16.61 19.81
CA VAL A 430 18.12 16.37 19.38
C VAL A 430 18.70 15.10 20.00
N LEU A 431 18.51 14.90 21.32
CA LEU A 431 19.00 13.71 22.00
C LEU A 431 18.28 12.43 21.55
N MET A 432 16.98 12.53 21.27
CA MET A 432 16.21 11.39 20.72
C MET A 432 16.65 11.05 19.30
N THR A 433 16.92 12.06 18.46
CA THR A 433 17.46 11.84 17.10
C THR A 433 18.83 11.16 17.17
N GLU A 434 19.70 11.56 18.10
CA GLU A 434 20.99 10.90 18.35
C GLU A 434 20.81 9.43 18.78
N GLU A 435 19.95 9.16 19.77
CA GLU A 435 19.66 7.80 20.23
C GLU A 435 19.09 6.91 19.10
N ASN A 436 18.18 7.45 18.30
CA ASN A 436 17.58 6.73 17.17
C ASN A 436 18.60 6.47 16.04
N LEU A 437 19.55 7.38 15.80
CA LEU A 437 20.66 7.15 14.88
C LEU A 437 21.55 6.01 15.35
N THR A 438 21.91 5.98 16.64
CA THR A 438 22.70 4.86 17.20
C THR A 438 21.95 3.54 17.07
N LYS A 439 20.63 3.51 17.34
CA LYS A 439 19.80 2.32 17.12
C LYS A 439 19.78 1.88 15.66
N ALA A 440 19.69 2.83 14.72
CA ALA A 440 19.74 2.52 13.28
C ALA A 440 21.09 1.92 12.89
N MET A 441 22.22 2.45 13.40
CA MET A 441 23.55 1.88 13.15
C MET A 441 23.67 0.44 13.65
N LEU A 442 23.21 0.16 14.88
CA LEU A 442 23.21 -1.20 15.42
C LEU A 442 22.37 -2.16 14.57
N LYS A 443 21.23 -1.70 14.03
CA LYS A 443 20.43 -2.48 13.09
C LYS A 443 21.18 -2.76 11.78
N ILE A 444 21.93 -1.80 11.24
CA ILE A 444 22.74 -2.03 10.02
C ILE A 444 23.81 -3.09 10.28
N ASP A 445 24.40 -3.09 11.47
CA ASP A 445 25.41 -4.06 11.86
C ASP A 445 24.84 -5.48 12.00
N SER A 446 23.59 -5.61 12.45
CA SER A 446 22.90 -6.91 12.54
C SER A 446 22.44 -7.50 11.21
N VAL A 447 22.40 -6.72 10.11
CA VAL A 447 21.97 -7.25 8.81
C VAL A 447 23.03 -8.19 8.24
N GLU A 448 22.68 -9.46 8.08
CA GLU A 448 23.53 -10.47 7.47
C GLU A 448 23.60 -10.28 5.95
N SER A 449 24.83 -10.31 5.41
CA SER A 449 25.02 -10.13 3.96
C SER A 449 24.87 -11.42 3.17
N GLY A 450 24.98 -12.60 3.81
CA GLY A 450 24.98 -13.88 3.11
C GLY A 450 26.04 -13.96 1.99
N GLY A 451 27.11 -13.17 2.05
CA GLY A 451 28.10 -13.08 0.98
C GLY A 451 27.74 -12.15 -0.19
N ASP A 452 26.52 -11.59 -0.24
CA ASP A 452 26.10 -10.67 -1.30
C ASP A 452 26.81 -9.31 -1.20
N GLU A 453 27.58 -8.99 -2.24
CA GLU A 453 28.34 -7.75 -2.37
C GLU A 453 27.45 -6.50 -2.44
N SER A 454 26.26 -6.62 -3.03
CA SER A 454 25.28 -5.53 -3.09
C SER A 454 24.84 -5.13 -1.68
N ILE A 455 24.53 -6.11 -0.84
CA ILE A 455 24.11 -5.90 0.56
C ILE A 455 25.28 -5.31 1.37
N ARG A 456 26.51 -5.81 1.20
CA ARG A 456 27.71 -5.24 1.86
C ARG A 456 27.93 -3.77 1.49
N LYS A 457 27.82 -3.45 0.20
CA LYS A 457 27.94 -2.08 -0.30
C LYS A 457 26.86 -1.16 0.26
N GLN A 458 25.61 -1.61 0.30
CA GLN A 458 24.50 -0.85 0.88
C GLN A 458 24.67 -0.62 2.38
N ARG A 459 25.09 -1.65 3.15
CA ARG A 459 25.41 -1.48 4.58
C ARG A 459 26.46 -0.39 4.79
N LYS A 460 27.55 -0.45 4.02
CA LYS A 460 28.63 0.55 4.10
C LYS A 460 28.14 1.96 3.76
N GLU A 461 27.30 2.12 2.74
CA GLU A 461 26.69 3.40 2.38
C GLU A 461 25.81 3.94 3.51
N LEU A 462 24.95 3.10 4.09
CA LEU A 462 24.04 3.49 5.16
C LEU A 462 24.78 3.85 6.46
N ILE A 463 25.85 3.13 6.81
CA ILE A 463 26.73 3.49 7.93
C ILE A 463 27.33 4.88 7.70
N GLY A 464 27.97 5.10 6.54
CA GLY A 464 28.56 6.40 6.23
C GLY A 464 27.53 7.54 6.24
N ARG A 465 26.29 7.24 5.84
CA ARG A 465 25.19 8.21 5.92
C ARG A 465 24.75 8.49 7.35
N ALA A 466 24.63 7.48 8.21
CA ALA A 466 24.31 7.64 9.61
C ALA A 466 25.39 8.46 10.36
N GLU A 467 26.67 8.18 10.08
CA GLU A 467 27.81 8.93 10.61
C GLU A 467 27.75 10.42 10.21
N GLN A 468 27.45 10.73 8.94
CA GLN A 468 27.28 12.11 8.49
C GLN A 468 26.14 12.83 9.21
N ILE A 469 25.03 12.14 9.51
CA ILE A 469 23.91 12.75 10.25
C ILE A 469 24.33 12.96 11.71
N LEU A 470 25.00 12.00 12.35
CA LEU A 470 25.53 12.14 13.71
C LEU A 470 26.51 13.32 13.83
N GLU A 471 27.39 13.51 12.86
CA GLU A 471 28.31 14.65 12.82
C GLU A 471 27.54 16.00 12.81
N LYS A 472 26.46 16.08 12.02
CA LYS A 472 25.57 17.26 12.02
C LYS A 472 24.86 17.46 13.35
N VAL A 473 24.40 16.39 14.01
CA VAL A 473 23.82 16.45 15.35
C VAL A 473 24.82 17.03 16.35
N ASP A 474 26.06 16.55 16.31
CA ASP A 474 27.12 17.05 17.19
C ASP A 474 27.50 18.50 16.89
N ASP A 475 27.58 18.90 15.62
CA ASP A 475 27.78 20.29 15.22
C ASP A 475 26.63 21.19 15.68
N PHE A 476 25.39 20.71 15.63
CA PHE A 476 24.25 21.42 16.18
C PHE A 476 24.38 21.58 17.69
N LYS A 477 24.71 20.52 18.44
CA LYS A 477 24.94 20.56 19.91
C LYS A 477 26.05 21.53 20.28
N ARG A 478 27.15 21.53 19.51
CA ARG A 478 28.28 22.48 19.65
C ARG A 478 27.82 23.93 19.46
N ARG A 479 27.08 24.22 18.39
CA ARG A 479 26.57 25.58 18.07
C ARG A 479 25.56 26.09 19.10
N THR A 480 24.67 25.23 19.55
CA THR A 480 23.56 25.61 20.46
C THR A 480 23.93 25.60 21.94
N LYS A 481 25.20 25.33 22.27
CA LYS A 481 25.69 25.19 23.66
C LYS A 481 24.80 24.27 24.49
N ILE A 482 24.24 23.24 23.86
CA ILE A 482 23.60 22.12 24.56
C ILE A 482 24.75 21.22 25.03
N SER A 483 25.67 21.76 25.85
CA SER A 483 26.59 20.88 26.56
C SER A 483 25.80 20.30 27.72
N VAL A 484 25.71 18.97 27.76
CA VAL A 484 25.20 18.26 28.92
C VAL A 484 26.11 18.66 30.09
N PRO A 485 25.58 19.18 31.22
CA PRO A 485 26.40 19.45 32.38
C PRO A 485 27.05 18.13 32.81
N ARG A 486 28.36 18.00 32.62
CA ARG A 486 29.16 16.89 33.15
C ARG A 486 28.91 16.85 34.66
N ARG A 487 28.15 15.84 35.13
CA ARG A 487 28.03 15.56 36.57
C ARG A 487 29.44 15.27 37.07
N LYS A 488 29.91 16.12 37.99
CA LYS A 488 31.19 15.96 38.69
C LYS A 488 31.07 14.88 39.75
#